data_AF-A0A2Z6NK26-F1
#
_entry.id   AF-A0A2Z6NK26-F1
#
_cell.length_a   1.000
_cell.length_b   1.000
_cell.length_c   1.000
_cell.angle_alpha   90.00
_cell.angle_beta   90.00
_cell.angle_gamma   90.00
#
_symmetry.space_group_name_H-M   'P 1'
#
loop_
_entity.id
_entity.type
_entity.pdbx_description
1 polymer ?
#
loop_
_entity_poly.entity_id
_entity_poly.type
_entity_poly.pdbx_seq_one_letter_code
_entity_poly.pdbx_strand_id
1 'polypeptide(L)'
;MAGGGGAPSKSDEPQPHPPKDQLPNISYCITSPPPWPEAILLGFQHFLVMLGTTVLIPTALVPQMGGGNEEKARVIETLLFVAGINTLVQTLFGSRLPAVIGGSYTYVPTTISIILAGRFSGEPDPIEKFKKIMRAVQGALIVASTLQIVLGFSGLWRNVARFLSPLSAVPLVSLVGFGLYELGFPGVAKCIEIGLPELILLVFFSQYVPHLLHSGKNISDRFAVLFTIVIVWIYAHLLTVGGAYNGAAPKTQASCRTDRAGLIDAAPWIRVPYPFQWGAPTFDAGEAFAMMMASFVALVESSGAFIAVYRFASATPLPPSILSRGIGWQGVGILLSGLFGTISGSSVSVENAGLLALTRVGSRRVVQISAGFMIFFSILGK
;
A
#
# COMPACT_ATOMS: atom_id res chain seq x y z
N MET A 1 -76.62 6.02 -5.80
CA MET A 1 -75.44 6.04 -6.69
C MET A 1 -74.20 5.93 -5.81
N ALA A 2 -73.48 4.82 -5.93
CA ALA A 2 -72.09 4.69 -5.47
C ALA A 2 -71.26 5.79 -6.16
N GLY A 3 -70.28 6.44 -5.57
CA GLY A 3 -69.12 5.91 -4.86
C GLY A 3 -67.91 6.61 -5.49
N GLY A 4 -67.04 7.23 -4.70
CA GLY A 4 -65.92 8.02 -5.23
C GLY A 4 -65.06 8.65 -4.15
N GLY A 5 -64.68 7.87 -3.13
CA GLY A 5 -63.62 8.27 -2.20
C GLY A 5 -62.29 8.26 -2.94
N GLY A 6 -61.72 9.44 -3.18
CA GLY A 6 -60.36 9.58 -3.68
C GLY A 6 -59.38 9.04 -2.64
N ALA A 7 -58.64 8.00 -3.01
CA ALA A 7 -57.54 7.49 -2.19
C ALA A 7 -56.43 8.54 -2.09
N PRO A 8 -55.78 8.71 -0.93
CA PRO A 8 -54.64 9.60 -0.81
C PRO A 8 -53.48 9.07 -1.66
N SER A 9 -52.80 9.98 -2.36
CA SER A 9 -51.60 9.72 -3.15
C SER A 9 -50.60 8.91 -2.32
N LYS A 10 -50.22 7.72 -2.81
CA LYS A 10 -49.10 6.95 -2.25
C LYS A 10 -47.90 7.88 -2.15
N SER A 11 -47.37 8.03 -0.94
CA SER A 11 -46.07 8.63 -0.66
C SER A 11 -45.04 8.11 -1.66
N ASP A 12 -44.32 9.01 -2.32
CA ASP A 12 -43.22 8.70 -3.25
C ASP A 12 -42.31 7.63 -2.63
N GLU A 13 -42.44 6.39 -3.11
CA GLU A 13 -41.42 5.38 -2.84
C GLU A 13 -40.11 5.94 -3.39
N PRO A 14 -39.04 6.03 -2.57
CA PRO A 14 -37.76 6.49 -3.04
C PRO A 14 -37.33 5.54 -4.16
N GLN A 15 -37.42 6.02 -5.41
CA GLN A 15 -37.04 5.20 -6.54
C GLN A 15 -35.57 4.82 -6.38
N PRO A 16 -35.21 3.54 -6.59
CA PRO A 16 -33.82 3.13 -6.53
C PRO A 16 -33.03 4.00 -7.49
N HIS A 17 -32.02 4.71 -6.99
CA HIS A 17 -31.12 5.44 -7.87
C HIS A 17 -30.59 4.46 -8.92
N PRO A 18 -30.64 4.81 -10.22
CA PRO A 18 -30.12 3.93 -11.25
C PRO A 18 -28.65 3.63 -10.91
N PRO A 19 -28.25 2.35 -10.83
CA PRO A 19 -26.88 2.01 -10.51
C PRO A 19 -25.98 2.59 -11.60
N LYS A 20 -25.25 3.66 -11.27
CA LYS A 20 -24.23 4.21 -12.16
C LYS A 20 -23.07 3.22 -12.17
N ASP A 21 -22.98 2.41 -13.22
CA ASP A 21 -21.89 1.44 -13.37
C ASP A 21 -20.51 2.11 -13.48
N GLN A 22 -20.47 3.36 -13.95
CA GLN A 22 -19.27 4.21 -13.98
C GLN A 22 -19.43 5.41 -13.05
N LEU A 23 -18.37 5.74 -12.31
CA LEU A 23 -18.33 6.94 -11.49
C LEU A 23 -18.35 8.19 -12.41
N PRO A 24 -19.21 9.19 -12.14
CA PRO A 24 -19.16 10.46 -12.84
C PRO A 24 -17.84 11.19 -12.51
N ASN A 25 -17.34 11.99 -13.46
CA ASN A 25 -16.16 12.86 -13.31
C ASN A 25 -14.78 12.16 -13.26
N ILE A 26 -14.64 10.97 -13.83
CA ILE A 26 -13.32 10.34 -14.04
C ILE A 26 -12.55 11.10 -15.12
N SER A 27 -11.30 11.46 -14.83
CA SER A 27 -10.45 12.19 -15.77
C SER A 27 -9.83 11.27 -16.83
N TYR A 28 -9.38 10.08 -16.41
CA TYR A 28 -8.76 9.10 -17.28
C TYR A 28 -9.18 7.69 -16.89
N CYS A 29 -9.77 6.95 -17.84
CA CYS A 29 -10.13 5.54 -17.65
C CYS A 29 -8.92 4.61 -17.82
N ILE A 30 -9.10 3.33 -17.49
CA ILE A 30 -8.08 2.26 -17.54
C ILE A 30 -7.24 2.21 -18.83
N THR A 31 -7.88 2.41 -19.98
CA THR A 31 -7.27 2.34 -21.32
C THR A 31 -6.95 3.69 -21.93
N SER A 32 -7.25 4.79 -21.23
CA SER A 32 -7.05 6.16 -21.72
C SER A 32 -5.91 6.82 -20.95
N PRO A 33 -4.64 6.69 -21.40
CA PRO A 33 -3.53 7.27 -20.69
C PRO A 33 -3.50 8.81 -20.83
N PRO A 34 -3.12 9.53 -19.77
CA PRO A 34 -2.80 10.95 -19.88
C PRO A 34 -1.61 11.20 -20.81
N PRO A 35 -1.38 12.46 -21.24
CA PRO A 35 -0.16 12.87 -21.91
C PRO A 35 1.08 12.45 -21.12
N TRP A 36 2.19 12.15 -21.80
CA TRP A 36 3.40 11.60 -21.17
C TRP A 36 3.92 12.39 -19.96
N PRO A 37 4.03 13.74 -19.99
CA PRO A 37 4.52 14.50 -18.83
C PRO A 37 3.61 14.34 -17.60
N GLU A 38 2.29 14.38 -17.80
CA GLU A 38 1.30 14.19 -16.74
C GLU A 38 1.32 12.74 -16.23
N ALA A 39 1.45 11.76 -17.13
CA ALA A 39 1.57 10.34 -16.77
C ALA A 39 2.80 10.07 -15.89
N ILE A 40 3.93 10.72 -16.19
CA ILE A 40 5.18 10.59 -15.44
C ILE A 40 5.03 11.19 -14.03
N LEU A 41 4.49 12.40 -13.92
CA LEU A 41 4.27 13.05 -12.62
C LEU A 41 3.29 12.27 -11.74
N LEU A 42 2.18 11.79 -12.31
CA LEU A 42 1.22 10.96 -11.59
C LEU A 42 1.82 9.60 -11.20
N GLY A 43 2.65 9.01 -12.05
CA GLY A 43 3.36 7.77 -11.72
C GLY A 43 4.34 7.96 -10.57
N PHE A 44 5.03 9.12 -10.54
CA PHE A 44 5.88 9.51 -9.42
C PHE A 44 5.07 9.72 -8.13
N GLN A 45 3.87 10.31 -8.21
CA GLN A 45 2.98 10.47 -7.06
C GLN A 45 2.55 9.12 -6.47
N HIS A 46 2.17 8.15 -7.30
CA HIS A 46 1.89 6.78 -6.86
C HIS A 46 3.07 6.13 -6.14
N PHE A 47 4.29 6.40 -6.61
CA PHE A 47 5.51 5.92 -6.00
C PHE A 47 5.71 6.55 -4.61
N LEU A 48 5.60 7.87 -4.49
CA LEU A 48 5.74 8.57 -3.20
C LEU A 48 4.74 8.09 -2.16
N VAL A 49 3.48 7.86 -2.55
CA VAL A 49 2.47 7.32 -1.63
C VAL A 49 2.86 5.93 -1.14
N MET A 50 3.37 5.06 -2.03
CA MET A 50 3.79 3.70 -1.67
C MET A 50 5.08 3.67 -0.80
N LEU A 51 5.93 4.69 -0.89
CA LEU A 51 7.13 4.79 -0.05
C LEU A 51 6.81 4.81 1.44
N GLY A 52 5.68 5.40 1.86
CA GLY A 52 5.31 5.51 3.28
C GLY A 52 5.29 4.15 3.97
N THR A 53 4.45 3.23 3.48
CA THR A 53 4.37 1.85 4.00
C THR A 53 5.67 1.07 3.83
N THR A 54 6.36 1.26 2.70
CA THR A 54 7.64 0.59 2.40
C THR A 54 8.76 0.96 3.36
N VAL A 55 8.80 2.20 3.84
CA VAL A 55 9.79 2.67 4.83
C VAL A 55 9.34 2.35 6.26
N LEU A 56 8.04 2.44 6.53
CA LEU A 56 7.50 2.29 7.88
C LEU A 56 7.62 0.84 8.39
N ILE A 57 7.42 -0.18 7.53
CA ILE A 57 7.54 -1.60 7.92
C ILE A 57 8.98 -1.95 8.39
N PRO A 58 10.05 -1.71 7.59
CA PRO A 58 11.41 -2.02 8.01
C PRO A 58 11.86 -1.15 9.19
N THR A 59 11.45 0.12 9.24
CA THR A 59 11.77 1.01 10.37
C THR A 59 11.21 0.48 11.69
N ALA A 60 10.05 -0.17 11.67
CA ALA A 60 9.48 -0.79 12.84
C ALA A 60 10.14 -2.12 13.22
N LEU A 61 10.49 -2.96 12.23
CA LEU A 61 10.87 -4.35 12.46
C LEU A 61 12.39 -4.59 12.55
N VAL A 62 13.19 -3.93 11.70
CA VAL A 62 14.64 -4.20 11.59
C VAL A 62 15.39 -3.94 12.90
N PRO A 63 15.14 -2.85 13.66
CA PRO A 63 15.82 -2.63 14.93
C PRO A 63 15.50 -3.71 15.97
N GLN A 64 14.29 -4.28 15.98
CA GLN A 64 13.90 -5.33 16.91
C GLN A 64 14.60 -6.67 16.62
N MET A 65 15.07 -6.84 15.40
CA MET A 65 15.82 -8.02 14.95
C MET A 65 17.31 -7.93 15.23
N GLY A 66 17.81 -6.76 15.66
CA GLY A 66 19.24 -6.47 15.83
C GLY A 66 19.90 -5.81 14.61
N GLY A 67 19.12 -5.47 13.57
CA GLY A 67 19.65 -4.78 12.38
C GLY A 67 19.87 -3.28 12.61
N GLY A 68 20.91 -2.73 12.00
CA GLY A 68 21.23 -1.31 12.04
C GLY A 68 20.60 -0.52 10.90
N ASN A 69 21.15 0.67 10.62
CA ASN A 69 20.70 1.50 9.51
C ASN A 69 21.02 0.89 8.13
N GLU A 70 22.11 0.13 8.03
CA GLU A 70 22.51 -0.54 6.79
C GLU A 70 21.55 -1.67 6.44
N GLU A 71 21.23 -2.56 7.39
CA GLU A 71 20.22 -3.61 7.21
C GLU A 71 18.85 -3.00 6.89
N LYS A 72 18.49 -1.91 7.57
CA LYS A 72 17.23 -1.19 7.35
C LYS A 72 17.15 -0.65 5.91
N ALA A 73 18.21 0.00 5.42
CA ALA A 73 18.29 0.48 4.04
C ALA A 73 18.15 -0.66 3.04
N ARG A 74 18.91 -1.75 3.23
CA ARG A 74 18.87 -2.92 2.35
C ARG A 74 17.48 -3.56 2.28
N VAL A 75 16.76 -3.63 3.40
CA VAL A 75 15.39 -4.16 3.44
C VAL A 75 14.41 -3.22 2.74
N ILE A 76 14.53 -1.91 2.92
CA ILE A 76 13.71 -0.90 2.22
C ILE A 76 13.88 -1.02 0.70
N GLU A 77 15.13 -1.05 0.22
CA GLU A 77 15.45 -1.22 -1.20
C GLU A 77 14.85 -2.53 -1.76
N THR A 78 15.03 -3.64 -1.03
CA THR A 78 14.50 -4.94 -1.46
C THR A 78 12.97 -4.95 -1.53
N LEU A 79 12.31 -4.39 -0.51
CA LEU A 79 10.85 -4.31 -0.46
C LEU A 79 10.32 -3.45 -1.62
N LEU A 80 10.97 -2.31 -1.89
CA LEU A 80 10.61 -1.42 -3.00
C LEU A 80 10.82 -2.08 -4.37
N PHE A 81 11.94 -2.79 -4.57
CA PHE A 81 12.25 -3.51 -5.82
C PHE A 81 11.19 -4.58 -6.12
N VAL A 82 10.88 -5.41 -5.13
CA VAL A 82 9.88 -6.47 -5.26
C VAL A 82 8.47 -5.92 -5.42
N ALA A 83 8.13 -4.82 -4.74
CA ALA A 83 6.86 -4.11 -4.93
C ALA A 83 6.70 -3.60 -6.37
N GLY A 84 7.77 -3.06 -6.97
CA GLY A 84 7.80 -2.67 -8.38
C GLY A 84 7.55 -3.85 -9.32
N ILE A 85 8.27 -4.96 -9.14
CA ILE A 85 8.05 -6.19 -9.93
C ILE A 85 6.62 -6.70 -9.78
N ASN A 86 6.12 -6.79 -8.54
CA ASN A 86 4.78 -7.29 -8.26
C ASN A 86 3.70 -6.39 -8.85
N THR A 87 3.91 -5.07 -8.85
CA THR A 87 3.00 -4.12 -9.51
C THR A 87 2.97 -4.32 -11.03
N LEU A 88 4.13 -4.52 -11.67
CA LEU A 88 4.17 -4.84 -13.11
C LEU A 88 3.47 -6.16 -13.42
N VAL A 89 3.77 -7.21 -12.66
CA VAL A 89 3.15 -8.53 -12.83
C VAL A 89 1.63 -8.45 -12.66
N GLN A 90 1.16 -7.70 -11.66
CA GLN A 90 -0.28 -7.55 -11.39
C GLN A 90 -1.01 -6.76 -12.48
N THR A 91 -0.39 -5.70 -13.00
CA THR A 91 -0.97 -4.84 -14.04
C THR A 91 -0.92 -5.49 -15.44
N LEU A 92 0.03 -6.39 -15.70
CA LEU A 92 0.19 -7.08 -16.99
C LEU A 92 -0.58 -8.42 -17.05
N PHE A 93 -0.37 -9.28 -16.05
CA PHE A 93 -0.87 -10.66 -16.06
C PHE A 93 -1.96 -10.93 -15.01
N GLY A 94 -1.90 -10.23 -13.87
CA GLY A 94 -2.83 -10.38 -12.76
C GLY A 94 -4.25 -9.88 -13.03
N SER A 95 -4.73 -8.99 -12.17
CA SER A 95 -6.04 -8.37 -12.35
C SER A 95 -6.12 -7.51 -13.62
N ARG A 96 -4.97 -7.02 -14.11
CA ARG A 96 -4.88 -5.97 -15.15
C ARG A 96 -5.63 -4.69 -14.79
N LEU A 97 -5.85 -4.46 -13.51
CA LEU A 97 -6.34 -3.20 -12.96
C LEU A 97 -5.14 -2.29 -12.64
N PRO A 98 -5.35 -0.97 -12.51
CA PRO A 98 -4.35 -0.02 -12.01
C PRO A 98 -4.14 -0.20 -10.49
N ALA A 99 -3.74 -1.40 -10.07
CA ALA A 99 -3.50 -1.75 -8.67
C ALA A 99 -1.99 -1.78 -8.41
N VAL A 100 -1.55 -0.93 -7.47
CA VAL A 100 -0.17 -0.97 -6.94
C VAL A 100 -0.08 -2.09 -5.91
N ILE A 101 0.97 -2.91 -5.98
CA ILE A 101 1.29 -3.94 -5.00
C ILE A 101 2.49 -3.47 -4.17
N GLY A 102 2.39 -3.60 -2.85
CA GLY A 102 3.45 -3.22 -1.92
C GLY A 102 3.48 -4.12 -0.68
N GLY A 103 4.39 -3.81 0.25
CA GLY A 103 4.45 -4.49 1.54
C GLY A 103 3.17 -4.28 2.34
N SER A 104 2.68 -5.33 3.01
CA SER A 104 1.44 -5.24 3.80
C SER A 104 1.70 -5.25 5.30
N TYR A 105 0.94 -4.40 6.00
CA TYR A 105 0.90 -4.36 7.45
C TYR A 105 0.29 -5.61 8.08
N THR A 106 -0.49 -6.38 7.32
CA THR A 106 -1.10 -7.63 7.81
C THR A 106 -0.06 -8.68 8.23
N TYR A 107 1.13 -8.65 7.65
CA TYR A 107 2.22 -9.57 8.01
C TYR A 107 3.02 -9.10 9.22
N VAL A 108 2.94 -7.82 9.61
CA VAL A 108 3.77 -7.24 10.68
C VAL A 108 3.56 -7.95 12.03
N PRO A 109 2.33 -8.22 12.51
CA PRO A 109 2.13 -8.95 13.78
C PRO A 109 2.74 -10.35 13.76
N THR A 110 2.65 -11.04 12.62
CA THR A 110 3.22 -12.38 12.45
C THR A 110 4.74 -12.33 12.43
N THR A 111 5.32 -11.36 11.72
CA THR A 111 6.77 -11.14 11.74
C THR A 111 7.25 -10.81 13.15
N ILE A 112 6.52 -9.99 13.93
CA ILE A 112 6.83 -9.74 15.35
C ILE A 112 6.81 -11.03 16.16
N SER A 113 5.82 -11.91 15.93
CA SER A 113 5.78 -13.22 16.59
C SER A 113 7.02 -14.07 16.28
N ILE A 114 7.55 -14.01 15.05
CA ILE A 114 8.79 -14.69 14.66
C ILE A 114 10.00 -14.04 15.34
N ILE A 115 10.06 -12.71 15.38
CA ILE A 115 11.15 -11.96 16.04
C ILE A 115 11.26 -12.34 17.53
N LEU A 116 10.11 -12.51 18.19
CA LEU A 116 10.02 -12.84 19.61
C LEU A 116 10.15 -14.35 19.91
N ALA A 117 10.35 -15.19 18.90
CA ALA A 117 10.49 -16.63 19.09
C ALA A 117 11.74 -16.95 19.93
N GLY A 118 11.56 -17.76 20.99
CA GLY A 118 12.62 -18.07 21.96
C GLY A 118 13.88 -18.71 21.37
N ARG A 119 13.78 -19.31 20.18
CA ARG A 119 14.91 -19.90 19.45
C ARG A 119 15.96 -18.89 18.97
N PHE A 120 15.62 -17.60 18.96
CA PHE A 120 16.56 -16.52 18.61
C PHE A 120 17.13 -15.77 19.83
N SER A 121 16.71 -16.13 21.05
CA SER A 121 17.11 -15.45 22.28
C SER A 121 18.56 -15.74 22.70
N GLY A 122 19.12 -16.87 22.25
CA GLY A 122 20.48 -17.29 22.59
C GLY A 122 21.59 -16.70 21.71
N GLU A 123 21.27 -15.85 20.74
CA GLU A 123 22.24 -15.31 19.79
C GLU A 123 22.85 -14.00 20.31
N PRO A 124 24.16 -13.96 20.65
CA PRO A 124 24.81 -12.75 21.14
C PRO A 124 25.12 -11.73 20.05
N ASP A 125 25.35 -12.16 18.79
CA ASP A 125 25.60 -11.25 17.68
C ASP A 125 24.27 -10.70 17.11
N PRO A 126 24.01 -9.39 17.20
CA PRO A 126 22.79 -8.78 16.69
C PRO A 126 22.64 -8.92 15.16
N ILE A 127 23.74 -8.95 14.40
CA ILE A 127 23.68 -9.09 12.94
C ILE A 127 23.38 -10.52 12.52
N GLU A 128 23.98 -11.50 13.20
CA GLU A 128 23.64 -12.91 12.99
C GLU A 128 22.19 -13.21 13.39
N LYS A 129 21.73 -12.64 14.51
CA LYS A 129 20.32 -12.72 14.94
C LYS A 129 19.39 -12.17 13.86
N PHE A 130 19.69 -10.98 13.32
CA PHE A 130 18.93 -10.37 12.24
C PHE A 130 18.85 -11.30 11.02
N LYS A 131 19.99 -11.87 10.57
CA LYS A 131 20.03 -12.79 9.42
C LYS A 131 19.22 -14.06 9.68
N LYS A 132 19.30 -14.65 10.88
CA LYS A 132 18.54 -15.86 11.25
C LYS A 132 17.04 -15.60 11.22
N ILE A 133 16.59 -14.47 11.77
CA ILE A 133 15.19 -14.08 11.73
C ILE A 133 14.73 -13.78 10.30
N MET A 134 15.53 -13.08 9.49
CA MET A 134 15.20 -12.85 8.08
C MET A 134 15.00 -14.16 7.32
N ARG A 135 15.88 -15.16 7.50
CA ARG A 135 15.75 -16.48 6.85
C ARG A 135 14.48 -17.22 7.29
N ALA A 136 14.08 -17.08 8.55
CA ALA A 136 12.86 -17.66 9.08
C ALA A 136 11.61 -17.02 8.45
N VAL A 137 11.58 -15.68 8.40
CA VAL A 137 10.50 -14.94 7.72
C VAL A 137 10.45 -15.30 6.22
N GLN A 138 11.60 -15.45 5.56
CA GLN A 138 11.65 -15.90 4.16
C GLN A 138 11.02 -17.28 3.97
N GLY A 139 11.39 -18.26 4.79
CA GLY A 139 10.82 -19.61 4.70
C GLY A 139 9.32 -19.62 4.97
N ALA A 140 8.88 -18.89 6.00
CA ALA A 140 7.47 -18.74 6.33
C ALA A 140 6.66 -18.07 5.20
N LEU A 141 7.20 -17.01 4.57
CA LEU A 141 6.57 -16.34 3.42
C LEU A 141 6.49 -17.25 2.18
N ILE A 142 7.53 -18.04 1.91
CA ILE A 142 7.52 -19.01 0.80
C ILE A 142 6.40 -20.01 1.00
N VAL A 143 6.25 -20.58 2.20
CA VAL A 143 5.15 -21.52 2.48
C VAL A 143 3.79 -20.81 2.43
N ALA A 144 3.67 -19.63 3.03
CA ALA A 144 2.43 -18.85 3.01
C ALA A 144 1.95 -18.49 1.60
N SER A 145 2.88 -18.22 0.68
CA SER A 145 2.57 -17.89 -0.72
C SER A 145 1.77 -19.00 -1.42
N THR A 146 2.02 -20.26 -1.06
CA THR A 146 1.37 -21.43 -1.66
C THR A 146 -0.14 -21.40 -1.45
N LEU A 147 -0.61 -20.90 -0.30
CA LEU A 147 -2.03 -20.78 0.00
C LEU A 147 -2.74 -19.87 -1.01
N GLN A 148 -2.22 -18.66 -1.22
CA GLN A 148 -2.82 -17.72 -2.17
C GLN A 148 -2.69 -18.17 -3.62
N ILE A 149 -1.55 -18.77 -4.00
CA ILE A 149 -1.34 -19.32 -5.35
C ILE A 149 -2.39 -20.41 -5.62
N VAL A 150 -2.56 -21.35 -4.70
CA VAL A 150 -3.55 -22.43 -4.84
C VAL A 150 -4.96 -21.86 -4.85
N LEU A 151 -5.36 -21.04 -3.89
CA LEU A 151 -6.72 -20.48 -3.83
C LEU A 151 -7.06 -19.61 -5.05
N GLY A 152 -6.09 -18.83 -5.53
CA GLY A 152 -6.26 -17.92 -6.66
C GLY A 152 -6.34 -18.62 -8.01
N PHE A 153 -5.37 -19.49 -8.34
CA PHE A 153 -5.31 -20.15 -9.65
C PHE A 153 -6.22 -21.38 -9.78
N SER A 154 -6.54 -22.09 -8.69
CA SER A 154 -7.52 -23.19 -8.73
C SER A 154 -8.96 -22.70 -8.99
N GLY A 155 -9.22 -21.40 -8.83
CA GLY A 155 -10.57 -20.84 -8.90
C GLY A 155 -11.41 -21.10 -7.65
N LEU A 156 -10.84 -21.61 -6.56
CA LEU A 156 -11.54 -21.68 -5.27
C LEU A 156 -11.98 -20.28 -4.81
N TRP A 157 -11.10 -19.29 -4.92
CA TRP A 157 -11.44 -17.91 -4.57
C TRP A 157 -12.51 -17.32 -5.50
N ARG A 158 -12.57 -17.75 -6.78
CA ARG A 158 -13.66 -17.37 -7.69
C ARG A 158 -15.02 -17.78 -7.15
N ASN A 159 -15.14 -18.95 -6.51
CA ASN A 159 -16.41 -19.40 -5.94
C ASN A 159 -16.81 -18.53 -4.75
N VAL A 160 -15.87 -18.22 -3.85
CA VAL A 160 -16.10 -17.29 -2.74
C VAL A 160 -16.49 -15.91 -3.25
N ALA A 161 -15.76 -15.38 -4.23
CA ALA A 161 -15.99 -14.08 -4.82
C ALA A 161 -17.35 -13.94 -5.52
N ARG A 162 -18.01 -15.04 -5.95
CA ARG A 162 -19.38 -14.98 -6.48
C ARG A 162 -20.41 -14.62 -5.41
N PHE A 163 -20.12 -14.90 -4.14
CA PHE A 163 -20.99 -14.53 -3.03
C PHE A 163 -20.77 -13.08 -2.57
N LEU A 164 -19.75 -12.38 -3.09
CA LEU A 164 -19.52 -10.97 -2.80
C LEU A 164 -20.54 -10.09 -3.54
N SER A 165 -21.72 -9.95 -2.93
CA SER A 165 -22.72 -8.96 -3.32
C SER A 165 -22.28 -7.55 -2.89
N PRO A 166 -22.84 -6.48 -3.49
CA PRO A 166 -22.58 -5.10 -3.05
C PRO A 166 -22.79 -4.88 -1.53
N LEU A 167 -23.77 -5.57 -0.93
CA LEU A 167 -24.05 -5.51 0.51
C LEU A 167 -22.90 -6.05 1.37
N SER A 168 -22.16 -7.05 0.88
CA SER A 168 -20.96 -7.58 1.55
C SER A 168 -19.67 -6.85 1.16
N ALA A 169 -19.63 -6.29 -0.05
CA ALA A 169 -18.45 -5.61 -0.58
C ALA A 169 -18.22 -4.24 0.09
N VAL A 170 -19.30 -3.49 0.39
CA VAL A 170 -19.19 -2.17 1.03
C VAL A 170 -18.53 -2.27 2.42
N PRO A 171 -19.01 -3.11 3.36
CA PRO A 171 -18.34 -3.29 4.65
C PRO A 171 -16.89 -3.76 4.51
N LEU A 172 -16.60 -4.63 3.54
CA LEU A 172 -15.23 -5.09 3.28
C LEU A 172 -14.32 -3.94 2.85
N VAL A 173 -14.74 -3.11 1.88
CA VAL A 173 -13.97 -1.94 1.45
C VAL A 173 -13.82 -0.92 2.58
N SER A 174 -14.88 -0.70 3.38
CA SER A 174 -14.82 0.18 4.55
C SER A 174 -13.84 -0.33 5.59
N LEU A 175 -13.84 -1.63 5.91
CA LEU A 175 -12.89 -2.24 6.84
C LEU A 175 -11.44 -2.06 6.37
N VAL A 176 -11.20 -2.26 5.07
CA VAL A 176 -9.87 -2.07 4.46
C VAL A 176 -9.41 -0.61 4.57
N GLY A 177 -10.30 0.35 4.31
CA GLY A 177 -10.00 1.78 4.43
C GLY A 177 -9.79 2.24 5.88
N PHE A 178 -10.71 1.91 6.79
CA PHE A 178 -10.62 2.28 8.20
C PHE A 178 -9.50 1.53 8.94
N GLY A 179 -9.16 0.31 8.52
CA GLY A 179 -8.02 -0.42 9.08
C GLY A 179 -6.69 0.31 8.86
N LEU A 180 -6.53 0.98 7.72
CA LEU A 180 -5.35 1.80 7.45
C LEU A 180 -5.33 3.08 8.30
N TYR A 181 -6.48 3.67 8.60
CA TYR A 181 -6.60 4.85 9.47
C TYR A 181 -5.98 4.59 10.85
N GLU A 182 -6.31 3.45 11.46
CA GLU A 182 -5.75 3.01 12.76
C GLU A 182 -4.23 2.85 12.72
N LEU A 183 -3.64 2.60 11.56
CA LEU A 183 -2.19 2.47 11.38
C LEU A 183 -1.51 3.81 11.10
N GLY A 184 -2.12 4.66 10.27
CA GLY A 184 -1.54 5.92 9.82
C GLY A 184 -1.62 7.05 10.85
N PHE A 185 -2.76 7.22 11.53
CA PHE A 185 -2.97 8.33 12.47
C PHE A 185 -2.02 8.33 13.67
N PRO A 186 -1.72 7.17 14.30
CA PRO A 186 -0.69 7.13 15.34
C PRO A 186 0.70 7.55 14.82
N GLY A 187 1.00 7.34 13.54
CA GLY A 187 2.23 7.83 12.89
C GLY A 187 2.29 9.35 12.83
N VAL A 188 1.21 9.98 12.40
CA VAL A 188 1.03 11.45 12.39
C VAL A 188 1.16 12.02 13.81
N ALA A 189 0.60 11.35 14.82
CA ALA A 189 0.65 11.79 16.21
C ALA A 189 2.06 11.75 16.83
N LYS A 190 2.99 10.93 16.30
CA LYS A 190 4.38 10.91 16.79
C LYS A 190 5.11 12.24 16.57
N CYS A 191 4.72 12.98 15.55
CA CYS A 191 5.22 14.32 15.27
C CYS A 191 4.08 15.24 14.85
N ILE A 192 3.30 15.67 15.83
CA ILE A 192 2.10 16.47 15.58
C ILE A 192 2.42 17.80 14.90
N GLU A 193 3.61 18.39 15.13
CA GLU A 193 3.98 19.67 14.54
C GLU A 193 4.15 19.59 13.01
N ILE A 194 4.50 18.41 12.47
CA ILE A 194 4.65 18.21 11.01
C ILE A 194 3.38 17.59 10.43
N GLY A 195 2.82 16.59 11.12
CA GLY A 195 1.69 15.84 10.60
C GLY A 195 0.36 16.62 10.61
N LEU A 196 0.14 17.56 11.55
CA LEU A 196 -1.07 18.39 11.53
C LEU A 196 -1.08 19.37 10.33
N PRO A 197 0.01 20.11 10.03
CA PRO A 197 0.12 20.87 8.79
C PRO A 197 -0.08 20.02 7.53
N GLU A 198 0.44 18.79 7.49
CA GLU A 198 0.23 17.88 6.36
C GLU A 198 -1.26 17.60 6.11
N LEU A 199 -2.02 17.26 7.16
CA LEU A 199 -3.45 17.02 7.05
C LEU A 199 -4.22 18.28 6.61
N ILE A 200 -3.89 19.44 7.19
CA ILE A 200 -4.53 20.71 6.85
C ILE A 200 -4.26 21.08 5.40
N LEU A 201 -3.00 21.00 4.96
CA LEU A 201 -2.60 21.30 3.59
C LEU A 201 -3.24 20.33 2.59
N LEU A 202 -3.30 19.03 2.92
CA LEU A 202 -3.95 18.04 2.08
C LEU A 202 -5.43 18.37 1.88
N VAL A 203 -6.17 18.66 2.95
CA VAL A 203 -7.59 19.05 2.88
C VAL A 203 -7.76 20.37 2.11
N PHE A 204 -6.87 21.34 2.34
CA PHE A 204 -6.90 22.62 1.64
C PHE A 204 -6.71 22.45 0.12
N PHE A 205 -5.68 21.73 -0.31
CA PHE A 205 -5.41 21.53 -1.74
C PHE A 205 -6.40 20.59 -2.43
N SER A 206 -6.93 19.58 -1.73
CA SER A 206 -7.85 18.59 -2.30
C SER A 206 -9.34 18.98 -2.25
N GLN A 207 -9.76 19.86 -1.34
CA GLN A 207 -11.18 20.22 -1.20
C GLN A 207 -11.45 21.70 -1.44
N TYR A 208 -10.57 22.59 -0.95
CA TYR A 208 -10.83 24.03 -0.95
C TYR A 208 -10.35 24.71 -2.24
N VAL A 209 -9.11 24.44 -2.67
CA VAL A 209 -8.55 25.00 -3.92
C VAL A 209 -9.39 24.71 -5.17
N PRO A 210 -9.92 23.50 -5.39
CA PRO A 210 -10.77 23.18 -6.55
C PRO A 210 -12.12 23.88 -6.49
N HIS A 211 -12.63 24.17 -5.29
CA HIS A 211 -13.88 24.90 -5.12
C HIS A 211 -13.70 26.41 -5.38
N LEU A 212 -12.54 26.96 -5.01
CA LEU A 212 -12.20 28.35 -5.31
C LEU A 212 -11.89 28.57 -6.80
N LEU A 213 -11.09 27.67 -7.37
CA LEU A 213 -10.78 27.65 -8.79
C LEU A 213 -11.92 26.94 -9.53
N HIS A 214 -13.04 27.62 -9.77
CA HIS A 214 -14.13 27.20 -10.68
C HIS A 214 -13.67 26.99 -12.15
N SER A 215 -12.38 26.76 -12.37
CA SER A 215 -11.81 26.40 -13.65
C SER A 215 -12.13 24.93 -13.88
N GLY A 216 -12.87 24.59 -14.95
CA GLY A 216 -13.23 23.22 -15.34
C GLY A 216 -12.05 22.29 -15.65
N LYS A 217 -10.83 22.62 -15.21
CA LYS A 217 -9.61 21.81 -15.27
C LYS A 217 -9.23 21.45 -13.83
N ASN A 218 -9.63 20.25 -13.38
CA ASN A 218 -9.36 19.69 -12.05
C ASN A 218 -7.87 19.32 -11.84
N ILE A 219 -6.94 20.22 -12.17
CA ILE A 219 -5.49 19.98 -12.11
C ILE A 219 -4.99 20.01 -10.66
N SER A 220 -5.55 20.88 -9.82
CA SER A 220 -5.18 21.00 -8.41
C SER A 220 -5.49 19.71 -7.62
N ASP A 221 -6.63 19.08 -7.89
CA ASP A 221 -7.03 17.82 -7.24
C ASP A 221 -6.08 16.66 -7.54
N ARG A 222 -5.63 16.58 -8.80
CA ARG A 222 -4.78 15.49 -9.28
C ARG A 222 -3.42 15.47 -8.58
N PHE A 223 -2.88 16.65 -8.27
CA PHE A 223 -1.53 16.80 -7.72
C PHE A 223 -1.50 17.27 -6.26
N ALA A 224 -2.65 17.34 -5.58
CA ALA A 224 -2.76 17.81 -4.19
C ALA A 224 -1.78 17.09 -3.25
N VAL A 225 -1.61 15.77 -3.42
CA VAL A 225 -0.67 14.97 -2.61
C VAL A 225 0.78 15.38 -2.88
N LEU A 226 1.19 15.60 -4.15
CA LEU A 226 2.54 16.05 -4.47
C LEU A 226 2.83 17.42 -3.86
N PHE A 227 1.93 18.38 -4.03
CA PHE A 227 2.11 19.72 -3.46
C PHE A 227 2.22 19.68 -1.94
N THR A 228 1.36 18.89 -1.29
CA THR A 228 1.38 18.72 0.17
C THR A 228 2.70 18.14 0.64
N ILE A 229 3.17 17.03 0.04
CA ILE A 229 4.44 16.39 0.43
C ILE A 229 5.61 17.36 0.28
N VAL A 230 5.70 18.09 -0.84
CA VAL A 230 6.80 19.05 -1.09
C VAL A 230 6.78 20.19 -0.06
N ILE A 231 5.61 20.79 0.19
CA ILE A 231 5.48 21.92 1.12
C ILE A 231 5.80 21.49 2.55
N VAL A 232 5.24 20.35 2.99
CA VAL A 232 5.46 19.82 4.34
C VAL A 232 6.91 19.42 4.54
N TRP A 233 7.56 18.82 3.53
CA TRP A 233 8.97 18.47 3.61
C TRP A 233 9.85 19.71 3.75
N ILE A 234 9.60 20.76 2.96
CA ILE A 234 10.32 22.05 3.09
C ILE A 234 10.10 22.65 4.49
N TYR A 235 8.85 22.64 4.98
CA TYR A 235 8.50 23.11 6.31
C TYR A 235 9.25 22.33 7.41
N ALA A 236 9.25 21.00 7.35
CA ALA A 236 9.96 20.13 8.28
C ALA A 236 11.49 20.38 8.24
N HIS A 237 12.04 20.61 7.05
CA HIS A 237 13.46 20.92 6.90
C HIS A 237 13.82 22.26 7.52
N LEU A 238 13.01 23.30 7.31
CA LEU A 238 13.21 24.62 7.93
C LEU A 238 13.12 24.56 9.46
N LEU A 239 12.19 23.78 10.03
CA LEU A 239 12.13 23.55 11.48
C LEU A 239 13.37 22.82 12.02
N THR A 240 13.87 21.85 11.25
CA THR A 240 15.08 21.09 11.61
C THR A 240 16.31 21.98 11.63
N VAL A 241 16.51 22.80 10.58
CA VAL A 241 17.65 23.75 10.47
C VAL A 241 17.50 24.92 11.45
N GLY A 242 16.28 25.40 11.67
CA GLY A 242 15.97 26.45 12.65
C GLY A 242 16.17 26.03 14.11
N GLY A 243 16.53 24.76 14.35
CA GLY A 243 16.90 24.26 15.67
C GLY A 243 15.72 23.98 16.60
N ALA A 244 14.49 23.96 16.08
CA ALA A 244 13.27 23.75 16.87
C ALA A 244 13.30 22.46 17.69
N TYR A 245 14.01 21.44 17.20
CA TYR A 245 14.11 20.12 17.84
C TYR A 245 15.42 19.86 18.58
N ASN A 246 16.36 20.82 18.67
CA ASN A 246 17.69 20.58 19.25
C ASN A 246 17.65 20.26 20.76
N GLY A 247 16.71 20.85 21.50
CA GLY A 247 16.50 20.60 22.94
C GLY A 247 15.38 19.60 23.24
N ALA A 248 14.73 19.02 22.22
CA ALA A 248 13.59 18.12 22.41
C ALA A 248 14.04 16.72 22.86
N ALA A 249 13.10 15.92 23.39
CA ALA A 249 13.37 14.55 23.81
C ALA A 249 13.90 13.69 22.64
N PRO A 250 14.76 12.68 22.88
CA PRO A 250 15.33 11.84 21.82
C PRO A 250 14.30 11.18 20.89
N LYS A 251 13.13 10.82 21.42
CA LYS A 251 12.01 10.26 20.64
C LYS A 251 11.46 11.25 19.61
N THR A 252 11.29 12.52 20.02
CA THR A 252 10.86 13.61 19.15
C THR A 252 11.94 13.92 18.12
N GLN A 253 13.21 13.95 18.53
CA GLN A 253 14.32 14.15 17.60
C GLN A 253 14.40 13.06 16.53
N ALA A 254 14.14 11.80 16.89
CA ALA A 254 14.17 10.68 15.94
C ALA A 254 12.98 10.69 14.96
N SER A 255 11.83 11.25 15.37
CA SER A 255 10.60 11.21 14.58
C SER A 255 10.36 12.48 13.76
N CYS A 256 10.74 13.64 14.29
CA CYS A 256 10.42 14.95 13.70
C CYS A 256 11.55 15.56 12.87
N ARG A 257 12.80 15.11 13.04
CA ARG A 257 13.92 15.71 12.32
C ARG A 257 14.15 15.03 10.98
N THR A 258 14.45 15.82 9.96
CA THR A 258 14.73 15.31 8.61
C THR A 258 16.14 14.73 8.45
N ASP A 259 17.06 14.99 9.38
CA ASP A 259 18.49 14.63 9.29
C ASP A 259 18.87 13.36 10.09
N ARG A 260 17.93 12.71 10.78
CA ARG A 260 18.20 11.58 11.70
C ARG A 260 17.84 10.20 11.17
N ALA A 261 17.46 10.08 9.90
CA ALA A 261 17.12 8.77 9.31
C ALA A 261 18.31 7.79 9.27
N GLY A 262 19.55 8.32 9.16
CA GLY A 262 20.78 7.53 9.10
C GLY A 262 20.89 6.63 7.87
N LEU A 263 20.02 6.83 6.87
CA LEU A 263 19.91 6.00 5.67
C LEU A 263 20.92 6.41 4.59
N ILE A 264 21.13 7.71 4.37
CA ILE A 264 21.98 8.26 3.29
C ILE A 264 23.46 7.86 3.47
N ASP A 265 23.92 7.76 4.71
CA ASP A 265 25.29 7.35 5.05
C ASP A 265 25.45 5.83 5.03
N ALA A 266 24.37 5.09 5.32
CA ALA A 266 24.40 3.64 5.43
C ALA A 266 24.17 2.92 4.08
N ALA A 267 23.47 3.55 3.14
CA ALA A 267 23.11 2.94 1.87
C ALA A 267 24.22 3.11 0.81
N PRO A 268 24.55 2.04 0.05
CA PRO A 268 25.40 2.14 -1.12
C PRO A 268 24.70 2.94 -2.24
N TRP A 269 25.47 3.61 -3.09
CA TRP A 269 24.92 4.37 -4.22
C TRP A 269 24.15 3.52 -5.23
N ILE A 270 24.67 2.32 -5.53
CA ILE A 270 24.05 1.38 -6.46
C ILE A 270 24.04 0.00 -5.80
N ARG A 271 22.86 -0.58 -5.66
CA ARG A 271 22.67 -1.95 -5.19
C ARG A 271 21.49 -2.58 -5.89
N VAL A 272 21.70 -3.78 -6.42
CA VAL A 272 20.60 -4.56 -7.03
C VAL A 272 20.20 -5.65 -6.05
N PRO A 273 18.96 -5.64 -5.51
CA PRO A 273 18.46 -6.73 -4.68
C PRO A 273 18.48 -8.06 -5.47
N TYR A 274 18.84 -9.14 -4.80
CA TYR A 274 18.93 -10.47 -5.40
C TYR A 274 18.29 -11.53 -4.48
N PRO A 275 17.79 -12.64 -5.05
CA PRO A 275 17.15 -13.69 -4.26
C PRO A 275 18.15 -14.34 -3.29
N PHE A 276 17.66 -14.75 -2.12
CA PHE A 276 18.43 -15.39 -1.04
C PHE A 276 19.59 -14.55 -0.48
N GLN A 277 19.53 -13.22 -0.58
CA GLN A 277 20.56 -12.30 -0.06
C GLN A 277 20.86 -12.43 1.44
N TRP A 278 19.93 -12.97 2.23
CA TRP A 278 20.13 -13.20 3.66
C TRP A 278 20.65 -14.61 3.97
N GLY A 279 20.69 -15.50 2.98
CA GLY A 279 21.05 -16.92 3.07
C GLY A 279 19.89 -17.87 2.74
N ALA A 280 20.10 -19.17 2.94
CA ALA A 280 19.08 -20.19 2.70
C ALA A 280 17.90 -20.02 3.67
N PRO A 281 16.63 -20.08 3.19
CA PRO A 281 15.46 -19.98 4.05
C PRO A 281 15.40 -21.12 5.07
N THR A 282 14.91 -20.82 6.27
CA THR A 282 14.64 -21.81 7.30
C THR A 282 13.15 -22.02 7.44
N PHE A 283 12.73 -23.27 7.56
CA PHE A 283 11.31 -23.64 7.61
C PHE A 283 10.94 -24.12 9.01
N ASP A 284 9.98 -23.43 9.60
CA ASP A 284 9.36 -23.81 10.86
C ASP A 284 7.85 -23.92 10.66
N ALA A 285 7.26 -25.00 11.13
CA ALA A 285 5.84 -25.27 10.90
C ALA A 285 4.93 -24.25 11.60
N GLY A 286 5.29 -23.79 12.80
CA GLY A 286 4.49 -22.83 13.56
C GLY A 286 4.51 -21.46 12.90
N GLU A 287 5.69 -21.00 12.49
CA GLU A 287 5.85 -19.72 11.80
C GLU A 287 5.21 -19.74 10.41
N ALA A 288 5.33 -20.85 9.68
CA ALA A 288 4.68 -21.03 8.39
C ALA A 288 3.16 -20.98 8.50
N PHE A 289 2.57 -21.64 9.51
CA PHE A 289 1.13 -21.61 9.73
C PHE A 289 0.63 -20.22 10.10
N ALA A 290 1.34 -19.51 10.98
CA ALA A 290 1.02 -18.12 11.32
C ALA A 290 1.08 -17.22 10.09
N MET A 291 2.09 -17.39 9.24
CA MET A 291 2.25 -16.60 8.02
C MET A 291 1.20 -16.95 6.95
N MET A 292 0.74 -18.21 6.88
CA MET A 292 -0.40 -18.60 6.07
C MET A 292 -1.67 -17.86 6.51
N MET A 293 -1.94 -17.74 7.81
CA MET A 293 -3.08 -16.98 8.31
C MET A 293 -2.98 -15.48 7.96
N ALA A 294 -1.80 -14.88 8.11
CA ALA A 294 -1.56 -13.51 7.66
C ALA A 294 -1.82 -13.35 6.15
N SER A 295 -1.37 -14.32 5.34
CA SER A 295 -1.63 -14.31 3.90
C SER A 295 -3.12 -14.45 3.57
N PHE A 296 -3.90 -15.19 4.36
CA PHE A 296 -5.34 -15.27 4.18
C PHE A 296 -6.02 -13.93 4.48
N VAL A 297 -5.61 -13.24 5.55
CA VAL A 297 -6.09 -11.88 5.87
C VAL A 297 -5.74 -10.91 4.74
N ALA A 298 -4.49 -10.93 4.24
CA ALA A 298 -4.05 -10.09 3.13
C ALA A 298 -4.84 -10.35 1.83
N LEU A 299 -5.29 -11.59 1.62
CA LEU A 299 -6.13 -11.97 0.47
C LEU A 299 -7.55 -11.38 0.60
N VAL A 300 -8.13 -11.38 1.80
CA VAL A 300 -9.44 -10.75 2.07
C VAL A 300 -9.34 -9.24 1.91
N GLU A 301 -8.32 -8.62 2.49
CA GLU A 301 -8.01 -7.19 2.36
C GLU A 301 -7.83 -6.78 0.89
N SER A 302 -6.99 -7.51 0.15
CA SER A 302 -6.74 -7.26 -1.26
C SER A 302 -7.99 -7.44 -2.12
N SER A 303 -8.91 -8.32 -1.73
CA SER A 303 -10.19 -8.45 -2.44
C SER A 303 -11.03 -7.18 -2.34
N GLY A 304 -11.09 -6.58 -1.13
CA GLY A 304 -11.70 -5.25 -0.93
C GLY A 304 -10.97 -4.16 -1.71
N ALA A 305 -9.65 -4.14 -1.68
CA ALA A 305 -8.85 -3.16 -2.41
C ALA A 305 -9.02 -3.27 -3.94
N PHE A 306 -9.07 -4.47 -4.52
CA PHE A 306 -9.41 -4.64 -5.94
C PHE A 306 -10.82 -4.12 -6.26
N ILE A 307 -11.78 -4.32 -5.35
CA ILE A 307 -13.13 -3.79 -5.50
C ILE A 307 -13.12 -2.26 -5.54
N ALA A 308 -12.38 -1.62 -4.65
CA ALA A 308 -12.19 -0.18 -4.63
C ALA A 308 -11.50 0.32 -5.91
N VAL A 309 -10.41 -0.31 -6.32
CA VAL A 309 -9.63 0.09 -7.51
C VAL A 309 -10.46 0.01 -8.79
N TYR A 310 -11.24 -1.05 -9.02
CA TYR A 310 -12.04 -1.12 -10.26
C TYR A 310 -13.14 -0.05 -10.27
N ARG A 311 -13.74 0.26 -9.12
CA ARG A 311 -14.74 1.33 -9.00
C ARG A 311 -14.12 2.70 -9.25
N PHE A 312 -13.03 3.03 -8.57
CA PHE A 312 -12.35 4.32 -8.72
C PHE A 312 -11.69 4.50 -10.10
N ALA A 313 -11.39 3.41 -10.81
CA ALA A 313 -10.91 3.47 -12.18
C ALA A 313 -12.04 3.53 -13.25
N SER A 314 -13.32 3.54 -12.84
CA SER A 314 -14.50 3.34 -13.71
C SER A 314 -14.33 2.17 -14.68
N ALA A 315 -13.77 1.08 -14.17
CA ALA A 315 -13.69 -0.18 -14.87
C ALA A 315 -15.09 -0.79 -15.04
N THR A 316 -15.22 -1.74 -15.97
CA THR A 316 -16.36 -2.65 -15.95
C THR A 316 -16.39 -3.44 -14.63
N PRO A 317 -17.56 -3.88 -14.16
CA PRO A 317 -17.68 -4.67 -12.94
C PRO A 317 -16.71 -5.86 -12.94
N LEU A 318 -15.92 -5.97 -11.86
CA LEU A 318 -14.85 -6.95 -11.75
C LEU A 318 -15.41 -8.39 -11.74
N PRO A 319 -15.16 -9.21 -12.78
CA PRO A 319 -15.61 -10.59 -12.77
C PRO A 319 -14.88 -11.39 -11.68
N PRO A 320 -15.57 -12.31 -10.97
CA PRO A 320 -14.94 -13.14 -9.93
C PRO A 320 -13.71 -13.94 -10.40
N SER A 321 -13.64 -14.28 -11.69
CA SER A 321 -12.48 -14.94 -12.28
C SER A 321 -11.24 -14.04 -12.36
N ILE A 322 -11.41 -12.75 -12.67
CA ILE A 322 -10.31 -11.79 -12.70
C ILE A 322 -9.84 -11.49 -11.28
N LEU A 323 -10.76 -11.39 -10.32
CA LEU A 323 -10.41 -11.25 -8.91
C LEU A 323 -9.58 -12.45 -8.42
N SER A 324 -10.04 -13.68 -8.67
CA SER A 324 -9.31 -14.92 -8.32
C SER A 324 -7.92 -14.97 -8.98
N ARG A 325 -7.82 -14.61 -10.26
CA ARG A 325 -6.53 -14.51 -10.96
C ARG A 325 -5.63 -13.46 -10.34
N GLY A 326 -6.19 -12.32 -9.94
CA GLY A 326 -5.47 -11.25 -9.25
C GLY A 326 -4.87 -11.72 -7.92
N ILE A 327 -5.62 -12.50 -7.14
CA ILE A 327 -5.14 -13.13 -5.90
C ILE A 327 -4.06 -14.19 -6.17
N GLY A 328 -4.19 -14.98 -7.25
CA GLY A 328 -3.16 -15.97 -7.61
C GLY A 328 -1.81 -15.31 -7.89
N TRP A 329 -1.81 -14.21 -8.64
CA TRP A 329 -0.61 -13.42 -8.91
C TRP A 329 -0.09 -12.64 -7.70
N GLN A 330 -0.97 -12.23 -6.78
CA GLN A 330 -0.55 -11.71 -5.48
C GLN A 330 0.20 -12.79 -4.68
N GLY A 331 -0.27 -14.04 -4.70
CA GLY A 331 0.44 -15.19 -4.15
C GLY A 331 1.84 -15.36 -4.73
N VAL A 332 1.99 -15.27 -6.06
CA VAL A 332 3.31 -15.24 -6.72
C VAL A 332 4.16 -14.06 -6.23
N GLY A 333 3.53 -12.91 -5.99
CA GLY A 333 4.22 -11.76 -5.41
C GLY A 333 4.72 -11.99 -3.98
N ILE A 334 3.97 -12.72 -3.16
CA ILE A 334 4.40 -13.13 -1.81
C ILE A 334 5.55 -14.16 -1.90
N LEU A 335 5.52 -15.05 -2.90
CA LEU A 335 6.64 -15.95 -3.16
C LEU A 335 7.91 -15.16 -3.48
N LEU A 336 7.82 -14.16 -4.37
CA LEU A 336 8.95 -13.26 -4.68
C LEU A 336 9.43 -12.48 -3.44
N SER A 337 8.49 -12.01 -2.60
CA SER A 337 8.79 -11.40 -1.29
C SER A 337 9.61 -12.33 -0.39
N GLY A 338 9.25 -13.62 -0.32
CA GLY A 338 10.00 -14.63 0.43
C GLY A 338 11.37 -14.94 -0.18
N LEU A 339 11.47 -15.05 -1.51
CA LEU A 339 12.74 -15.33 -2.20
C LEU A 339 13.76 -14.21 -2.03
N PHE A 340 13.36 -12.95 -2.24
CA PHE A 340 14.23 -11.78 -2.06
C PHE A 340 14.40 -11.38 -0.59
N GLY A 341 13.48 -11.77 0.29
CA GLY A 341 13.53 -11.46 1.72
C GLY A 341 13.17 -10.02 2.02
N THR A 342 11.91 -9.67 1.75
CA THR A 342 11.34 -8.32 1.91
C THR A 342 10.77 -8.04 3.30
N ILE A 343 11.04 -8.90 4.30
CA ILE A 343 10.52 -8.88 5.69
C ILE A 343 8.98 -8.98 5.87
N SER A 344 8.21 -8.58 4.86
CA SER A 344 6.75 -8.61 4.80
C SER A 344 6.28 -9.15 3.46
N GLY A 345 5.10 -9.78 3.45
CA GLY A 345 4.43 -10.22 2.23
C GLY A 345 3.78 -9.07 1.46
N SER A 346 3.41 -9.37 0.22
CA SER A 346 2.83 -8.41 -0.71
C SER A 346 1.29 -8.39 -0.67
N SER A 347 0.70 -7.19 -0.73
CA SER A 347 -0.76 -6.96 -0.83
C SER A 347 -1.04 -5.75 -1.72
N VAL A 348 -2.30 -5.60 -2.15
CA VAL A 348 -2.74 -4.40 -2.87
C VAL A 348 -2.65 -3.19 -1.94
N SER A 349 -2.01 -2.12 -2.40
CA SER A 349 -1.87 -0.88 -1.64
C SER A 349 -3.19 -0.11 -1.57
N VAL A 350 -3.78 -0.08 -0.37
CA VAL A 350 -5.01 0.65 -0.05
C VAL A 350 -4.82 2.16 -0.20
N GLU A 351 -3.65 2.67 0.18
CA GLU A 351 -3.25 4.08 0.01
C GLU A 351 -3.32 4.51 -1.45
N ASN A 352 -2.77 3.69 -2.34
CA ASN A 352 -2.84 3.94 -3.77
C ASN A 352 -4.26 3.81 -4.32
N ALA A 353 -5.09 2.89 -3.81
CA ALA A 353 -6.50 2.85 -4.16
C ALA A 353 -7.23 4.15 -3.76
N GLY A 354 -6.92 4.72 -2.60
CA GLY A 354 -7.41 6.03 -2.16
C GLY A 354 -6.90 7.17 -3.06
N LEU A 355 -5.64 7.10 -3.51
CA LEU A 355 -5.08 8.05 -4.47
C LEU A 355 -5.84 8.07 -5.80
N LEU A 356 -6.31 6.92 -6.30
CA LEU A 356 -7.17 6.86 -7.49
C LEU A 356 -8.47 7.63 -7.28
N ALA A 357 -9.07 7.53 -6.07
CA ALA A 357 -10.31 8.23 -5.74
C ALA A 357 -10.12 9.75 -5.72
N LEU A 358 -9.00 10.22 -5.17
CA LEU A 358 -8.67 11.65 -5.12
C LEU A 358 -8.33 12.22 -6.51
N THR A 359 -7.41 11.56 -7.22
CA THR A 359 -6.92 12.06 -8.51
C THR A 359 -7.88 11.83 -9.67
N ARG A 360 -8.79 10.85 -9.52
CA ARG A 360 -9.72 10.40 -10.58
C ARG A 360 -8.99 9.94 -11.85
N VAL A 361 -7.79 9.37 -11.68
CA VAL A 361 -6.96 8.82 -12.76
C VAL A 361 -6.86 7.31 -12.60
N GLY A 362 -7.64 6.56 -13.37
CA GLY A 362 -7.63 5.09 -13.40
C GLY A 362 -6.67 4.49 -14.42
N SER A 363 -5.74 5.26 -15.00
CA SER A 363 -4.89 4.78 -16.08
C SER A 363 -3.86 3.74 -15.62
N ARG A 364 -3.82 2.58 -16.28
CA ARG A 364 -2.83 1.53 -15.98
C ARG A 364 -1.40 1.94 -16.28
N ARG A 365 -1.20 2.76 -17.32
CA ARG A 365 0.12 3.24 -17.71
C ARG A 365 0.78 4.03 -16.58
N VAL A 366 0.00 4.81 -15.85
CA VAL A 366 0.48 5.61 -14.71
C VAL A 366 1.03 4.70 -13.61
N VAL A 367 0.30 3.63 -13.26
CA VAL A 367 0.73 2.64 -12.27
C VAL A 367 1.96 1.85 -12.74
N GLN A 368 2.07 1.56 -14.03
CA GLN A 368 3.27 0.92 -14.60
C GLN A 368 4.50 1.84 -14.57
N ILE A 369 4.32 3.14 -14.83
CA ILE A 369 5.39 4.13 -14.66
C ILE A 369 5.82 4.21 -13.20
N SER A 370 4.86 4.17 -12.26
CA SER A 370 5.13 4.11 -10.82
C SER A 370 6.01 2.91 -10.45
N ALA A 371 5.69 1.72 -10.99
CA ALA A 371 6.50 0.54 -10.80
C ALA A 371 7.93 0.68 -11.37
N GLY A 372 8.09 1.40 -12.50
CA GLY A 372 9.39 1.79 -13.03
C GLY A 372 10.19 2.65 -12.05
N PHE A 373 9.55 3.65 -11.42
CA PHE A 373 10.18 4.45 -10.37
C PHE A 373 10.56 3.62 -9.14
N MET A 374 9.70 2.70 -8.70
CA MET A 374 10.00 1.80 -7.58
C MET A 374 11.26 0.99 -7.87
N ILE A 375 11.37 0.38 -9.05
CA ILE A 375 12.56 -0.38 -9.44
C ILE A 375 13.79 0.54 -9.53
N PHE A 376 13.66 1.71 -10.15
CA PHE A 376 14.76 2.66 -10.31
C PHE A 376 15.32 3.14 -8.97
N PHE A 377 14.46 3.63 -8.07
CA PHE A 377 14.85 4.12 -6.75
C PHE A 377 15.18 3.00 -5.77
N SER A 378 14.79 1.75 -6.03
CA SER A 378 15.29 0.62 -5.25
C SER A 378 16.74 0.23 -5.58
N ILE A 379 17.22 0.62 -6.77
CA ILE A 379 18.60 0.36 -7.20
C ILE A 379 19.52 1.50 -6.73
N LEU A 380 18.99 2.72 -6.68
CA LEU A 380 19.68 3.90 -6.16
C LEU A 380 19.38 4.06 -4.67
N GLY A 381 20.28 3.58 -3.80
CA GLY A 381 20.04 3.49 -2.36
C GLY A 381 20.04 4.82 -1.60
N LYS A 382 20.40 5.94 -2.25
CA LYS A 382 20.57 7.26 -1.61
C LYS A 382 19.45 8.24 -1.87
#